data_AF-A0A327K106-F1
#
_entry.id   AF-A0A327K106-F1
#
_cell.length_a   1.000
_cell.length_b   1.000
_cell.length_c   1.000
_cell.angle_alpha   90.00
_cell.angle_beta   90.00
_cell.angle_gamma   90.00
#
_symmetry.space_group_name_H-M   'P 1'
#
loop_
_entity.id
_entity.type
_entity.pdbx_description
1 polymer ?
#
loop_
_entity_poly.entity_id
_entity_poly.type
_entity_poly.pdbx_seq_one_letter_code
_entity_poly.pdbx_strand_id
1 'polypeptide(L)'
;AALPKDELRRLVAEHVAQLAAAGRPLVSTRPHLGGPVVSYRVGHSNIAGLTPLEAAQMLAWFDADRLAERLMAEVDALPDEPGALAPDERSQRLAAARARLLELERTEVALVEAAPGAFMRRDTDPLAVLGLQVAGEAPAQSAAA
;
A
#
# COMPACT_ATOMS: atom_id res chain seq x y z
N ALA A 1 1.39 -12.74 4.65
CA ALA A 1 1.96 -12.04 5.82
C ALA A 1 0.85 -11.15 6.38
N ALA A 2 0.56 -11.25 7.68
CA ALA A 2 -0.42 -10.38 8.32
C ALA A 2 0.05 -8.92 8.23
N LEU A 3 -0.82 -8.04 7.75
CA LEU A 3 -0.55 -6.62 7.69
C LEU A 3 -0.60 -6.03 9.11
N PRO A 4 0.34 -5.15 9.50
CA PRO A 4 0.25 -4.42 10.76
C PRO A 4 -1.06 -3.63 10.86
N LYS A 5 -1.62 -3.50 12.07
CA LYS A 5 -2.89 -2.77 12.30
C LYS A 5 -2.84 -1.32 11.78
N ASP A 6 -1.72 -0.64 11.91
CA ASP A 6 -1.56 0.72 11.38
C ASP A 6 -1.63 0.76 9.84
N GLU A 7 -1.11 -0.27 9.18
CA GLU A 7 -1.22 -0.40 7.73
C GLU A 7 -2.66 -0.72 7.31
N LEU A 8 -3.37 -1.56 8.07
CA LEU A 8 -4.80 -1.82 7.88
C LEU A 8 -5.64 -0.54 8.04
N ARG A 9 -5.38 0.26 9.08
CA ARG A 9 -6.07 1.55 9.29
C ARG A 9 -5.84 2.51 8.11
N ARG A 10 -4.61 2.58 7.59
CA ARG A 10 -4.30 3.37 6.38
C ARG A 10 -5.08 2.88 5.17
N LEU A 11 -5.14 1.56 4.95
CA LEU A 11 -5.89 0.96 3.85
C LEU A 11 -7.41 1.17 3.99
N VAL A 12 -7.95 1.11 5.20
CA VAL A 12 -9.35 1.43 5.49
C VAL A 12 -9.66 2.87 5.12
N ALA A 13 -8.82 3.82 5.53
CA ALA A 13 -8.99 5.23 5.19
C ALA A 13 -8.97 5.46 3.67
N GLU A 14 -8.01 4.83 2.97
CA GLU A 14 -7.92 4.88 1.51
C GLU A 14 -9.17 4.27 0.83
N HIS A 15 -9.64 3.13 1.34
CA HIS A 15 -10.82 2.45 0.81
C HIS A 15 -12.09 3.29 0.96
N VAL A 16 -12.30 3.89 2.14
CA VAL A 16 -13.46 4.77 2.37
C VAL A 16 -13.42 6.00 1.47
N ALA A 17 -12.24 6.59 1.25
CA ALA A 17 -12.09 7.70 0.32
C ALA A 17 -12.47 7.31 -1.13
N GLN A 18 -12.08 6.11 -1.57
CA GLN A 18 -12.47 5.58 -2.87
C GLN A 18 -13.99 5.36 -2.97
N LEU A 19 -14.61 4.80 -1.93
CA LEU A 19 -16.06 4.61 -1.86
C LEU A 19 -16.81 5.94 -1.91
N ALA A 20 -16.36 6.95 -1.16
CA ALA A 20 -16.97 8.27 -1.13
C ALA A 20 -16.87 8.97 -2.50
N ALA A 21 -15.74 8.84 -3.18
CA ALA A 21 -15.54 9.36 -4.53
C ALA A 21 -16.47 8.68 -5.55
N ALA A 22 -16.65 7.35 -5.44
CA ALA A 22 -17.53 6.59 -6.30
C ALA A 22 -19.02 6.88 -6.04
N GLY A 23 -19.41 7.08 -4.77
CA GLY A 23 -20.78 7.37 -4.35
C GLY A 23 -21.25 8.79 -4.61
N ARG A 24 -20.35 9.69 -5.04
CA ARG A 24 -20.68 11.10 -5.28
C ARG A 24 -21.76 11.25 -6.36
N PRO A 25 -22.92 11.86 -6.05
CA PRO A 25 -23.95 12.13 -7.03
C PRO A 25 -23.50 13.20 -8.02
N LEU A 26 -23.95 13.07 -9.26
CA LEU A 26 -23.80 14.10 -10.27
C LEU A 26 -24.98 15.07 -10.16
N VAL A 27 -24.68 16.33 -9.82
CA VAL A 27 -25.67 17.42 -9.79
C VAL A 27 -25.45 18.29 -11.02
N SER A 28 -26.49 18.42 -11.85
CA SER A 28 -26.47 19.25 -13.06
C SER A 28 -27.70 20.13 -13.13
N THR A 29 -27.60 21.33 -13.70
CA THR A 29 -28.76 22.18 -13.95
C THR A 29 -29.24 21.97 -15.38
N ARG A 30 -30.53 21.65 -15.56
CA ARG A 30 -31.14 21.57 -16.89
C ARG A 30 -32.10 22.74 -17.07
N PRO A 31 -31.73 23.79 -17.83
CA PRO A 31 -32.55 25.00 -17.97
C PRO A 31 -33.97 24.74 -18.48
N HIS A 32 -34.13 23.73 -19.34
CA HIS A 32 -35.40 23.31 -19.94
C HIS A 32 -36.30 22.47 -19.00
N LEU A 33 -35.76 21.97 -17.88
CA LEU A 33 -36.49 21.18 -16.88
C LEU A 33 -36.75 21.95 -15.58
N GLY A 34 -36.38 23.24 -15.53
CA GLY A 34 -36.76 24.16 -14.45
C GLY A 34 -36.10 23.89 -13.09
N GLY A 35 -35.00 23.12 -13.01
CA GLY A 35 -34.37 22.83 -11.72
C GLY A 35 -33.07 22.00 -11.76
N PRO A 36 -32.46 21.77 -10.58
CA PRO A 36 -31.32 20.88 -10.44
C PRO A 36 -31.75 19.42 -10.63
N VAL A 37 -31.00 18.69 -11.45
CA VAL A 37 -31.14 17.25 -11.66
C VAL A 37 -29.98 16.56 -10.94
N VAL A 38 -30.33 15.69 -9.99
CA VAL A 38 -29.39 14.84 -9.26
C VAL A 38 -29.47 13.44 -9.84
N SER A 39 -28.34 12.89 -10.27
CA SER A 39 -28.26 11.52 -10.79
C SER A 39 -27.17 10.73 -10.06
N TYR A 40 -27.49 9.48 -9.72
CA TYR A 40 -26.57 8.54 -9.08
C TYR A 40 -26.03 7.57 -10.13
N ARG A 41 -24.76 7.18 -10.01
CA ARG A 41 -24.21 6.06 -10.78
C ARG A 41 -24.63 4.77 -10.07
N VAL A 42 -25.73 4.17 -10.53
CA VAL A 42 -26.20 2.86 -10.06
C VAL A 42 -25.97 1.88 -11.20
N GLY A 43 -25.29 0.78 -10.91
CA GLY A 43 -25.17 -0.37 -11.80
C GLY A 43 -26.52 -1.07 -12.00
N HIS A 44 -26.59 -1.97 -12.96
CA HIS A 44 -27.81 -2.73 -13.26
C HIS A 44 -28.20 -3.56 -12.03
N SER A 45 -29.25 -3.13 -11.31
CA SER A 45 -29.66 -3.73 -10.05
C SER A 45 -30.47 -5.01 -10.27
N ASN A 46 -30.27 -6.01 -9.42
CA ASN A 46 -31.12 -7.19 -9.32
C ASN A 46 -32.22 -6.91 -8.29
N ILE A 47 -33.48 -6.83 -8.74
CA ILE A 47 -34.79 -6.91 -8.02
C ILE A 47 -35.04 -6.01 -6.78
N ALA A 48 -34.04 -5.42 -6.13
CA ALA A 48 -34.19 -4.60 -4.91
C ALA A 48 -33.41 -3.26 -4.93
N GLY A 49 -33.07 -2.76 -6.11
CA GLY A 49 -32.74 -1.34 -6.33
C GLY A 49 -31.32 -0.85 -5.96
N LEU A 50 -30.60 -1.54 -5.06
CA LEU A 50 -29.20 -1.22 -4.71
C LEU A 50 -28.40 -2.49 -4.43
N THR A 51 -27.16 -2.54 -4.94
CA THR A 51 -26.17 -3.54 -4.54
C THR A 51 -25.53 -3.14 -3.19
N PRO A 52 -25.01 -4.10 -2.39
CA PRO A 52 -24.31 -3.80 -1.15
C PRO A 52 -23.14 -2.81 -1.34
N LEU A 53 -22.46 -2.87 -2.50
CA LEU A 53 -21.40 -1.95 -2.84
C LEU A 53 -21.91 -0.52 -3.05
N GLU A 54 -23.04 -0.35 -3.76
CA GLU A 54 -23.65 0.96 -3.98
C GLU A 54 -24.15 1.58 -2.66
N ALA A 55 -24.70 0.76 -1.77
CA ALA A 55 -25.08 1.21 -0.43
C ALA A 55 -23.86 1.69 0.38
N ALA A 56 -22.74 0.95 0.34
CA ALA A 56 -21.51 1.37 1.00
C ALA A 56 -20.92 2.66 0.40
N GLN A 57 -20.98 2.83 -0.92
CA GLN A 57 -20.56 4.06 -1.61
C GLN A 57 -21.40 5.27 -1.20
N MET A 58 -22.72 5.11 -1.12
CA MET A 58 -23.62 6.19 -0.66
C MET A 58 -23.35 6.58 0.79
N LEU A 59 -23.15 5.60 1.68
CA LEU A 59 -22.81 5.83 3.08
C LEU A 59 -21.47 6.54 3.24
N ALA A 60 -20.45 6.10 2.48
CA ALA A 60 -19.14 6.73 2.47
C ALA A 60 -19.19 8.16 1.94
N TRP A 61 -20.02 8.45 0.93
CA TRP A 61 -20.21 9.82 0.44
C TRP A 61 -20.93 10.71 1.46
N PHE A 62 -21.89 10.16 2.21
CA PHE A 62 -22.67 10.92 3.19
C PHE A 62 -21.86 11.29 4.43
N ASP A 63 -21.11 10.32 4.98
CA ASP A 63 -20.33 10.49 6.22
C ASP A 63 -19.10 9.56 6.20
N ALA A 64 -18.09 9.98 5.43
CA ALA A 64 -16.84 9.23 5.27
C ALA A 64 -16.12 9.02 6.61
N ASP A 65 -16.07 10.06 7.44
CA ASP A 65 -15.33 10.04 8.70
C ASP A 65 -15.94 9.02 9.66
N ARG A 66 -17.27 9.02 9.82
CA ARG A 66 -17.94 8.07 10.72
C ARG A 66 -17.87 6.64 10.22
N LEU A 67 -17.91 6.42 8.90
CA LEU A 67 -17.71 5.10 8.32
C LEU A 67 -16.27 4.61 8.56
N ALA A 68 -15.28 5.46 8.37
CA ALA A 68 -13.88 5.15 8.64
C ALA A 68 -13.65 4.82 10.11
N GLU A 69 -14.17 5.62 11.04
CA GLU A 69 -14.10 5.37 12.48
C GLU A 69 -14.69 4.00 12.86
N ARG A 70 -15.86 3.65 12.31
CA ARG A 70 -16.51 2.35 12.54
C ARG A 70 -15.64 1.20 12.04
N LEU A 71 -15.08 1.31 10.84
CA LEU A 71 -14.21 0.27 10.27
C LEU A 71 -12.89 0.16 11.03
N MET A 72 -12.32 1.28 11.50
CA MET A 72 -11.12 1.26 12.34
C MET A 72 -11.38 0.56 13.68
N ALA A 73 -12.55 0.75 14.29
CA ALA A 73 -12.92 0.02 15.50
C ALA A 73 -13.01 -1.50 15.27
N GLU A 74 -13.51 -1.93 14.11
CA GLU A 74 -13.50 -3.35 13.71
C GLU A 74 -12.07 -3.87 13.51
N VAL A 75 -11.17 -3.08 12.92
CA VAL A 75 -9.73 -3.42 12.79
C VAL A 75 -9.08 -3.57 14.16
N ASP A 76 -9.42 -2.70 15.11
CA ASP A 76 -8.85 -2.73 16.46
C ASP A 76 -9.31 -3.96 17.25
N ALA A 77 -10.52 -4.44 16.99
CA ALA A 77 -11.07 -5.66 17.57
C ALA A 77 -10.47 -6.95 16.99
N LEU A 78 -9.73 -6.89 15.87
CA LEU A 78 -9.03 -8.05 15.33
C LEU A 78 -7.93 -8.51 16.30
N PRO A 79 -7.76 -9.82 16.51
CA PRO A 79 -6.66 -10.34 17.31
C PRO A 79 -5.32 -9.94 16.67
N ASP A 80 -4.32 -9.63 17.50
CA ASP A 80 -2.96 -9.42 17.01
C ASP A 80 -2.44 -10.74 16.45
N GLU A 81 -2.02 -10.73 15.18
CA GLU A 81 -1.46 -11.92 14.55
C GLU A 81 -0.09 -12.24 15.18
N PRO A 82 0.10 -13.46 15.72
CA PRO A 82 1.36 -13.83 16.34
C PRO A 82 2.49 -13.79 15.29
N GLY A 83 3.45 -12.89 15.49
CA GLY A 83 4.57 -12.66 14.58
C GLY A 83 4.47 -11.39 13.72
N ALA A 84 3.43 -10.57 13.89
CA ALA A 84 3.43 -9.21 13.35
C ALA A 84 4.54 -8.38 14.03
N LEU A 85 5.47 -7.86 13.22
CA LEU A 85 6.52 -6.95 13.69
C LEU A 85 5.94 -5.57 13.94
N ALA A 86 6.43 -4.88 14.97
CA ALA A 86 6.15 -3.47 15.14
C ALA A 86 6.63 -2.67 13.90
N PRO A 87 6.02 -1.53 13.55
CA PRO A 87 6.40 -0.76 12.36
C PRO A 87 7.89 -0.41 12.32
N ASP A 88 8.44 0.05 13.44
CA ASP A 88 9.85 0.39 13.56
C ASP A 88 10.75 -0.84 13.39
N GLU A 89 10.39 -1.96 14.03
CA GLU A 89 11.13 -3.21 13.91
C GLU A 89 11.10 -3.76 12.47
N ARG A 90 9.96 -3.67 11.79
CA ARG A 90 9.83 -4.01 10.37
C ARG A 90 10.74 -3.13 9.52
N SER A 91 10.75 -1.82 9.76
CA SER A 91 11.59 -0.88 9.01
C SER A 91 13.08 -1.20 9.18
N GLN A 92 13.51 -1.49 10.40
CA GLN A 92 14.90 -1.84 10.73
C GLN A 92 15.30 -3.17 10.08
N ARG A 93 14.46 -4.21 10.20
CA ARG A 93 14.74 -5.52 9.59
C ARG A 93 14.79 -5.43 8.07
N LEU A 94 13.94 -4.61 7.45
CA LEU A 94 13.90 -4.42 6.01
C LEU A 94 15.14 -3.64 5.52
N ALA A 95 15.58 -2.63 6.27
CA ALA A 95 16.83 -1.92 5.99
C ALA A 95 18.04 -2.86 6.12
N ALA A 96 18.10 -3.67 7.18
CA ALA A 96 19.15 -4.66 7.37
C ALA A 96 19.19 -5.71 6.25
N ALA A 97 18.02 -6.21 5.82
CA ALA A 97 17.92 -7.15 4.72
C ALA A 97 18.41 -6.55 3.39
N ARG A 98 18.08 -5.28 3.10
CA ARG A 98 18.57 -4.57 1.91
C ARG A 98 20.08 -4.38 1.94
N ALA A 99 20.64 -3.95 3.07
CA ALA A 99 22.08 -3.81 3.22
C ALA A 99 22.79 -5.16 3.00
N ARG A 100 22.23 -6.24 3.57
CA ARG A 100 22.79 -7.59 3.38
C ARG A 100 22.69 -8.07 1.94
N LEU A 101 21.58 -7.78 1.26
CA LEU A 101 21.41 -8.11 -0.15
C LEU A 101 22.47 -7.41 -1.01
N LEU A 102 22.70 -6.11 -0.77
CA LEU A 102 23.73 -5.36 -1.49
C LEU A 102 25.15 -5.91 -1.27
N GLU A 103 25.49 -6.32 -0.04
CA GLU A 103 26.77 -6.99 0.24
C GLU A 103 26.94 -8.31 -0.52
N LEU A 104 25.87 -9.11 -0.58
CA LEU A 104 25.87 -10.38 -1.31
C LEU A 104 26.03 -10.14 -2.81
N GLU A 105 25.35 -9.15 -3.37
CA GLU A 105 25.48 -8.79 -4.78
C GLU A 105 26.88 -8.26 -5.12
N ARG A 106 27.51 -7.47 -4.23
CA ARG A 106 28.92 -7.06 -4.41
C ARG A 106 29.85 -8.27 -4.43
N THR A 107 29.60 -9.25 -3.58
CA THR A 107 30.36 -10.50 -3.56
C THR A 107 30.15 -11.30 -4.85
N GLU A 108 28.89 -11.38 -5.32
CA GLU A 108 28.55 -12.03 -6.60
C GLU A 108 29.27 -11.37 -7.78
N VAL A 109 29.23 -10.03 -7.86
CA VAL A 109 29.93 -9.26 -8.91
C VAL A 109 31.42 -9.58 -8.90
N ALA A 110 32.08 -9.53 -7.74
CA ALA A 110 33.51 -9.84 -7.62
C ALA A 110 33.84 -11.27 -8.07
N LEU A 111 32.97 -12.23 -7.79
CA LEU A 111 33.13 -13.63 -8.24
C LEU A 111 32.94 -13.77 -9.75
N VAL A 112 31.97 -13.07 -10.33
CA VAL A 112 31.71 -13.07 -11.79
C VAL A 112 32.87 -12.42 -12.54
N GLU A 113 33.40 -11.30 -12.05
CA GLU A 113 34.58 -10.64 -12.63
C GLU A 113 35.82 -11.53 -12.62
N ALA A 114 35.96 -12.39 -11.61
CA ALA A 114 37.06 -13.35 -11.50
C ALA A 114 36.87 -14.62 -12.36
N ALA A 115 35.68 -14.85 -12.91
CA ALA A 115 35.31 -16.08 -13.62
C ALA A 115 35.09 -15.83 -15.13
N PRO A 116 36.03 -16.23 -16.00
CA PRO A 116 35.89 -16.05 -17.44
C PRO A 116 34.65 -16.76 -18.00
N GLY A 117 33.82 -16.01 -18.73
CA GLY A 117 32.60 -16.53 -19.36
C GLY A 117 31.37 -16.58 -18.45
N ALA A 118 31.48 -16.14 -17.19
CA ALA A 118 30.33 -15.88 -16.34
C ALA A 118 29.67 -14.54 -16.71
N PHE A 119 28.35 -14.46 -16.57
CA PHE A 119 27.59 -13.25 -16.84
C PHE A 119 26.83 -12.83 -15.59
N MET A 120 26.81 -11.54 -15.31
CA MET A 120 26.00 -10.97 -14.23
C MET A 120 24.50 -11.16 -14.53
N ARG A 121 23.71 -11.26 -13.47
CA ARG A 121 22.25 -11.25 -13.59
C ARG A 121 21.78 -9.87 -14.05
N ARG A 122 20.63 -9.83 -14.73
CA ARG A 122 20.05 -8.59 -15.26
C ARG A 122 19.42 -7.71 -14.18
N ASP A 123 19.10 -8.29 -13.04
CA ASP A 123 18.48 -7.64 -11.89
C ASP A 123 19.48 -7.30 -10.77
N THR A 124 20.78 -7.50 -10.99
CA THR A 124 21.83 -7.07 -10.05
C THR A 124 21.75 -5.57 -9.81
N ASP A 125 21.81 -5.16 -8.54
CA ASP A 125 21.78 -3.74 -8.18
C ASP A 125 22.95 -2.97 -8.85
N PRO A 126 22.69 -1.86 -9.56
CA PRO A 126 23.74 -1.07 -10.18
C PRO A 126 24.77 -0.52 -9.17
N LEU A 127 24.40 -0.32 -7.91
CA LEU A 127 25.33 0.10 -6.85
C LEU A 127 26.35 -1.01 -6.54
N ALA A 128 25.95 -2.28 -6.62
CA ALA A 128 26.87 -3.40 -6.47
C ALA A 128 27.85 -3.46 -7.65
N VAL A 129 27.35 -3.31 -8.88
CA VAL A 129 28.17 -3.34 -10.11
C VAL A 129 29.16 -2.18 -10.16
N LEU A 130 28.73 -0.98 -9.75
CA LEU A 130 29.57 0.23 -9.80
C LEU A 130 30.43 0.43 -8.54
N GLY A 131 30.25 -0.39 -7.50
CA GLY A 131 30.94 -0.25 -6.21
C GLY A 131 30.61 1.06 -5.48
N LEU A 132 29.40 1.60 -5.66
CA LEU A 132 28.98 2.88 -5.10
C LEU A 132 28.23 2.72 -3.78
N GLN A 133 28.21 3.80 -2.98
CA GLN A 133 27.39 3.93 -1.78
C GLN A 133 26.67 5.28 -1.80
N VAL A 134 25.39 5.28 -1.41
CA VAL A 134 24.60 6.51 -1.35
C VAL A 134 25.01 7.31 -0.11
N ALA A 135 25.41 8.57 -0.31
CA ALA A 135 25.78 9.46 0.78
C ALA A 135 24.57 9.70 1.70
N GLY A 136 24.70 9.30 2.98
CA GLY A 136 23.64 9.41 4.00
C GLY A 136 23.09 8.08 4.50
N GLU A 137 23.40 6.95 3.85
CA GLU A 137 23.14 5.61 4.39
C GLU A 137 24.31 5.17 5.27
N ALA A 138 24.06 4.98 6.58
CA ALA A 138 25.07 4.55 7.53
C ALA A 138 25.69 3.20 7.10
N PRO A 139 27.02 3.05 7.11
CA PRO A 139 27.64 1.80 6.72
C PRO A 139 27.22 0.68 7.67
N ALA A 140 26.77 -0.45 7.11
CA ALA A 140 26.55 -1.67 7.87
C ALA A 140 27.88 -2.07 8.51
N GLN A 141 27.96 -1.94 9.84
CA GLN A 141 29.15 -2.34 10.57
C GLN A 141 29.29 -3.87 10.46
N SER A 142 30.37 -4.29 9.80
CA SER A 142 30.84 -5.67 9.76
C SER A 142 30.99 -6.20 11.19
N ALA A 143 30.10 -7.11 11.59
CA ALA A 143 30.27 -7.93 12.78
C ALA A 143 31.30 -9.02 12.45
N ALA A 144 32.57 -8.73 12.74
CA ALA A 144 33.65 -9.70 12.81
C ALA A 144 34.07 -9.87 14.27
N ALA A 145 33.71 -11.02 14.85
CA ALA A 145 34.39 -11.68 15.96
C ALA A 145 34.22 -13.19 15.79
#